data_AF-A0A0M3J7J2-F1
#
_entry.id   AF-A0A0M3J7J2-F1
#
_cell.length_a   1.000
_cell.length_b   1.000
_cell.length_c   1.000
_cell.angle_alpha   90.00
_cell.angle_beta   90.00
_cell.angle_gamma   90.00
#
_symmetry.space_group_name_H-M   'P 1'
#
loop_
_entity.id
_entity.type
_entity.pdbx_description
1 polymer ?
#
loop_
_entity_poly.entity_id
_entity_poly.type
_entity_poly.pdbx_seq_one_letter_code
_entity_poly.pdbx_strand_id
1 'polypeptide(L)'
;FSVCGGFGEKEWIPVYVDYPKGIISPCVITWEGKQILGKLDEIAFQVDIRNEKASSAFNGKENIIVGPAVQTQMVLCRKPKPGYKFE
;
A
#
# COMPACT_ATOMS: atom_id res chain seq x y z
N PHE A 1 0.52 6.02 -4.46
CA PHE A 1 0.78 4.75 -5.14
C PHE A 1 1.62 4.95 -6.41
N SER A 2 1.25 5.92 -7.27
CA SER A 2 1.93 6.24 -8.54
C SER A 2 3.46 6.32 -8.49
N VAL A 3 4.04 6.85 -7.41
CA VAL A 3 5.51 6.99 -7.25
C VAL A 3 6.21 5.66 -7.03
N CYS A 4 5.61 4.73 -6.28
CA CYS A 4 6.24 3.47 -5.88
C CYS A 4 5.71 2.25 -6.67
N GLY A 5 4.59 2.40 -7.38
CA GLY A 5 3.93 1.35 -8.16
C GLY A 5 4.52 1.12 -9.56
N GLY A 6 5.37 2.03 -10.06
CA GLY A 6 6.02 1.89 -11.36
C GLY A 6 6.96 0.68 -11.46
N PHE A 7 7.45 0.38 -12.66
CA PHE A 7 8.50 -0.64 -12.88
C PHE A 7 9.88 0.03 -12.97
N GLY A 8 10.96 -0.68 -12.61
CA GLY A 8 12.35 -0.19 -12.74
C GLY A 8 13.04 0.16 -11.42
N GLU A 9 14.16 0.87 -11.50
CA GLU A 9 14.96 1.30 -10.34
C GLU A 9 14.19 2.39 -9.57
N LYS A 10 13.87 2.10 -8.30
CA LYS A 10 13.03 2.96 -7.48
C LYS A 10 13.85 3.62 -6.40
N GLU A 11 13.77 4.94 -6.33
CA GLU A 11 14.24 5.70 -5.17
C GLU A 11 13.46 5.33 -3.90
N TRP A 12 12.15 5.09 -4.04
CA TRP A 12 11.24 4.74 -2.96
C TRP A 12 10.66 3.34 -3.17
N ILE A 13 11.01 2.43 -2.27
CA ILE A 13 10.62 1.02 -2.32
C ILE A 13 9.49 0.82 -1.30
N PRO A 14 8.32 0.27 -1.69
CA PRO A 14 7.26 -0.07 -0.74
C PRO A 14 7.79 -0.95 0.38
N VAL A 15 7.36 -0.72 1.62
CA VAL A 15 7.51 -1.72 2.67
C VAL A 15 6.52 -2.83 2.36
N TYR A 16 6.99 -4.07 2.25
CA TYR A 16 6.13 -5.18 1.90
C TYR A 16 6.40 -6.45 2.68
N VAL A 17 5.38 -7.30 2.73
CA VAL A 17 5.49 -8.72 3.05
C VAL A 17 5.17 -9.49 1.77
N ASP A 18 6.06 -10.40 1.39
CA ASP A 18 5.84 -11.28 0.24
C ASP A 18 4.88 -12.40 0.63
N TYR A 19 3.89 -12.65 -0.23
CA TYR A 19 2.87 -13.68 -0.04
C TYR A 19 2.59 -14.35 -1.39
N PRO A 20 2.34 -15.68 -1.46
CA PRO A 20 2.21 -16.39 -2.73
C PRO A 20 1.15 -15.84 -3.69
N LYS A 21 0.18 -15.06 -3.19
CA LYS A 21 -0.90 -14.46 -4.00
C LYS A 21 -0.69 -12.97 -4.31
N GLY A 22 0.34 -12.33 -3.79
CA GLY A 22 0.58 -10.90 -3.97
C GLY A 22 1.59 -10.31 -3.00
N ILE A 23 2.12 -9.13 -3.34
CA ILE A 23 3.02 -8.38 -2.47
C ILE A 23 2.19 -7.37 -1.70
N ILE A 24 2.15 -7.52 -0.39
CA ILE A 24 1.26 -6.74 0.47
C ILE A 24 2.04 -5.61 1.13
N SER A 25 1.63 -4.37 0.87
CA SER A 25 2.22 -3.16 1.47
C SER A 25 1.22 -2.40 2.35
N PRO A 26 1.67 -1.79 3.46
CA PRO A 26 0.82 -0.88 4.24
C PRO A 26 0.44 0.36 3.43
N CYS A 27 -0.82 0.76 3.49
CA CYS A 27 -1.30 1.98 2.85
C CYS A 27 -2.26 2.79 3.74
N VAL A 28 -2.40 4.07 3.44
CA VAL A 28 -3.47 4.93 3.93
C VAL A 28 -4.51 5.02 2.81
N ILE A 29 -5.76 4.69 3.13
CA ILE A 29 -6.86 4.84 2.20
C ILE A 29 -7.62 6.13 2.50
N THR A 30 -7.92 6.88 1.44
CA THR A 30 -8.87 7.98 1.44
C THR A 30 -10.25 7.41 1.10
N TRP A 31 -11.14 7.39 2.08
CA TRP A 31 -12.53 6.96 1.93
C TRP A 31 -13.45 8.12 2.29
N GLU A 32 -14.37 8.49 1.38
CA GLU A 32 -15.31 9.60 1.58
C GLU A 32 -14.63 10.92 2.02
N GLY A 33 -13.45 11.20 1.48
CA GLY A 33 -12.69 12.41 1.79
C GLY A 33 -11.96 12.40 3.13
N LYS A 34 -12.01 11.29 3.89
CA LYS A 34 -11.23 11.10 5.12
C LYS A 34 -10.09 10.12 4.90
N GLN A 35 -8.94 10.40 5.49
CA GLN A 35 -7.82 9.47 5.51
C GLN A 35 -7.95 8.55 6.72
N ILE A 36 -7.80 7.25 6.47
CA ILE A 36 -7.82 6.24 7.51
C ILE A 36 -6.51 5.46 7.43
N LEU A 37 -5.74 5.49 8.52
CA LEU A 37 -4.53 4.70 8.71
C LEU A 37 -4.82 3.70 9.83
N GLY A 38 -4.56 2.43 9.57
CA GLY A 38 -4.99 1.36 10.45
C GLY A 38 -3.96 0.99 11.49
N LYS A 39 -4.46 0.60 12.65
CA LYS A 39 -3.72 -0.08 13.71
C LYS A 39 -4.04 -1.57 13.61
N LEU A 40 -3.06 -2.43 13.90
CA LEU A 40 -3.03 -3.89 13.73
C LEU A 40 -4.14 -4.69 14.45
N ASP A 41 -5.07 -4.02 15.11
CA ASP A 41 -6.12 -4.59 15.95
C ASP A 41 -7.45 -4.73 15.19
N GLU A 42 -7.86 -3.75 14.36
CA GLU A 42 -9.16 -3.81 13.65
C GLU A 42 -9.20 -3.15 12.26
N ILE A 43 -8.11 -2.54 11.77
CA ILE A 43 -8.11 -1.95 10.43
C ILE A 43 -6.87 -2.39 9.64
N ALA A 44 -7.01 -3.47 8.88
CA ALA A 44 -6.00 -3.93 7.94
C ALA A 44 -6.09 -3.09 6.66
N PHE A 45 -5.08 -2.27 6.38
CA PHE A 45 -4.93 -1.59 5.09
C PHE A 45 -3.83 -2.23 4.29
N GLN A 46 -4.21 -2.80 3.16
CA GLN A 46 -3.31 -3.53 2.30
C GLN A 46 -3.46 -3.02 0.89
N VAL A 47 -2.34 -2.75 0.24
CA VAL A 47 -2.32 -2.62 -1.21
C VAL A 47 -1.55 -3.78 -1.80
N ASP A 48 -2.20 -4.48 -2.71
CA ASP A 48 -1.53 -5.36 -3.64
C ASP A 48 -1.08 -4.49 -4.82
N ILE A 49 0.22 -4.20 -4.85
CA ILE A 49 0.80 -3.28 -5.83
C ILE A 49 0.75 -3.89 -7.23
N ARG A 50 0.81 -5.21 -7.36
CA ARG A 50 0.77 -5.89 -8.66
C ARG A 50 -0.64 -5.94 -9.22
N ASN A 51 -1.62 -6.13 -8.33
CA ASN A 51 -3.03 -6.30 -8.72
C ASN A 51 -3.84 -5.00 -8.65
N GLU A 52 -3.20 -3.84 -8.39
CA GLU A 52 -3.86 -2.53 -8.22
C GLU A 52 -5.13 -2.61 -7.36
N LYS A 53 -5.00 -3.25 -6.19
CA LYS A 53 -6.10 -3.46 -5.25
C LYS A 53 -5.71 -2.92 -3.88
N ALA A 54 -6.50 -2.01 -3.34
CA ALA A 54 -6.39 -1.57 -1.95
C ALA A 54 -7.63 -2.04 -1.17
N SER A 55 -7.45 -2.54 0.04
CA SER A 55 -8.57 -2.89 0.92
C SER A 55 -8.41 -2.35 2.32
N SER A 56 -9.55 -2.14 2.98
CA SER A 56 -9.67 -1.69 4.36
C SER A 56 -10.86 -2.35 5.03
N ALA A 57 -10.67 -2.92 6.22
CA ALA A 57 -11.75 -3.47 7.01
C ALA A 57 -12.20 -2.45 8.07
N PHE A 58 -13.44 -1.96 7.99
CA PHE A 58 -14.03 -1.11 9.03
C PHE A 58 -15.55 -1.29 9.04
N ASN A 59 -16.19 -1.02 10.19
CA ASN A 59 -17.63 -1.22 10.40
C ASN A 59 -18.11 -2.65 10.06
N GLY A 60 -17.30 -3.66 10.38
CA GLY A 60 -17.61 -5.07 10.10
C GLY A 60 -17.64 -5.45 8.61
N LYS A 61 -17.11 -4.59 7.73
CA LYS A 61 -17.09 -4.82 6.27
C LYS A 61 -15.69 -4.59 5.71
N GLU A 62 -15.29 -5.44 4.76
CA GLU A 62 -14.15 -5.15 3.88
C GLU A 62 -14.59 -4.20 2.76
N ASN A 63 -13.95 -3.04 2.71
CA ASN A 63 -14.12 -2.06 1.66
C ASN A 63 -12.92 -2.15 0.72
N ILE A 64 -13.21 -2.31 -0.58
CA ILE A 64 -12.21 -2.61 -1.60
C ILE A 64 -12.24 -1.50 -2.65
N ILE A 65 -11.06 -1.02 -3.02
CA ILE A 65 -10.82 -0.08 -4.12
C ILE A 65 -9.90 -0.76 -5.13
N VAL A 66 -10.22 -0.66 -6.41
CA VAL A 66 -9.45 -1.28 -7.50
C VAL A 66 -9.14 -0.30 -8.63
N GLY A 67 -8.10 -0.59 -9.40
CA GLY A 67 -7.75 0.13 -10.61
C GLY A 67 -7.36 1.59 -10.35
N PRO A 68 -7.80 2.56 -11.17
CA PRO A 68 -7.34 3.95 -11.08
C PRO A 68 -7.56 4.62 -9.72
N ALA A 69 -8.56 4.18 -8.95
CA ALA A 69 -8.86 4.72 -7.63
C ALA A 69 -7.80 4.35 -6.55
N VAL A 70 -6.91 3.39 -6.84
CA VAL A 70 -5.76 3.04 -5.97
C VAL A 70 -4.61 4.05 -6.11
N GLN A 71 -4.55 4.78 -7.23
CA GLN A 71 -3.43 5.68 -7.54
C GLN A 71 -3.28 6.82 -6.52
N THR A 72 -4.39 7.27 -5.95
CA THR A 72 -4.48 8.38 -4.98
C THR A 72 -4.14 7.97 -3.55
N GLN A 73 -3.94 6.68 -3.28
CA GLN A 73 -3.67 6.19 -1.92
C GLN A 73 -2.20 6.35 -1.55
N MET A 74 -1.91 6.59 -0.27
CA MET A 74 -0.53 6.73 0.22
C MET A 74 0.00 5.35 0.61
N VAL A 75 1.20 5.01 0.16
CA VAL A 75 1.85 3.72 0.46
C VAL A 75 3.07 3.99 1.32
N LEU A 76 3.24 3.23 2.39
CA LEU A 76 4.45 3.33 3.21
C LEU A 76 5.64 2.83 2.40
N CYS A 77 6.58 3.72 2.13
CA CYS A 77 7.80 3.42 1.41
C CYS A 77 9.03 3.63 2.29
N ARG A 78 10.12 2.98 1.90
CA ARG A 78 11.46 3.11 2.47
C ARG A 78 12.45 3.49 1.37
N LYS A 79 13.47 4.25 1.73
CA LYS A 79 14.58 4.65 0.85
C LYS A 79 15.90 4.30 1.55
N PRO A 80 16.86 3.63 0.88
CA PRO A 80 18.13 3.31 1.50
C PRO A 80 18.93 4.60 1.70
N LYS A 81 19.66 4.70 2.81
CA LYS A 81 20.62 5.79 3.01
C LYS A 81 21.79 5.63 2.01
N PRO A 82 22.50 6.72 1.67
CA PRO A 82 23.67 6.64 0.80
C PRO A 82 24.67 5.57 1.28
N GLY A 83 25.12 4.70 0.37
CA GLY A 83 26.03 3.58 0.67
C GLY A 83 25.35 2.30 1.19
N TYR A 84 24.03 2.31 1.43
CA TYR A 84 23.25 1.14 1.84
C TYR A 84 22.38 0.63 0.69
N LYS A 85 22.04 -0.66 0.74
CA LYS A 85 21.09 -1.31 -0.15
C LYS A 85 20.07 -2.06 0.71
N PHE A 86 18.83 -2.12 0.24
CA PHE A 86 17.89 -3.10 0.74
C PHE A 86 18.12 -4.42 -0.01
N GLU A 87 17.98 -5.54 0.70
CA GLU A 87 17.93 -6.87 0.10
C GLU A 87 16.65 -7.07 -0.71
#